data_AF-A0A671Q283-F1
#
_entry.id   AF-A0A671Q283-F1
#
_cell.length_a   1.000
_cell.length_b   1.000
_cell.length_c   1.000
_cell.angle_alpha   90.00
_cell.angle_beta   90.00
_cell.angle_gamma   90.00
#
_symmetry.space_group_name_H-M   'P 1'
#
loop_
_entity.id
_entity.type
_entity.pdbx_description
1 polymer ?
#
loop_
_entity_poly.entity_id
_entity_poly.type
_entity_poly.pdbx_seq_one_letter_code
_entity_poly.pdbx_strand_id
1 'polypeptide(L)'
;MTMSKDLVVQFGVFHALLFPGVFGFVPSPTNVSVVCHNFVNVLFWNYSNPTEQLKFGVKVEPYESASQTVDTPQTYLDISSYSRDADDDYFVFVTAHDGQEKSENVSIRFTYSKDYFDEKKHKYKCSLDFPAVNTSVHKDVIEVSFQHIFLLHKQDILNEEFKYTITHDEQKVLYSCFVEEELCTAEIHLNQSVAGQCVRLKLEGMIAGIPSYTYRNICVPQQTPETDKTGIIAALLGGGTIVLFIIMGFVWLLWRKWSKIPKMPQGLWCVISRQSHTMLVSQPEPTDICPVTSQGPPSSPNEEDGKTVSTLDDTVVDLTEVSEEDMDCEDSEGFGRSSDYDSPKFLQEMNPGDSTEGYGPRPPVL
;
A
#
# COMPACT_ATOMS: atom_id res chain seq x y z
N MET A 1 62.62 61.83 -56.33
CA MET A 1 61.76 61.68 -55.14
C MET A 1 61.12 60.31 -55.19
N THR A 2 61.63 59.37 -54.39
CA THR A 2 61.15 57.99 -54.29
C THR A 2 60.62 57.78 -52.88
N MET A 3 59.30 57.78 -52.72
CA MET A 3 58.68 57.36 -51.46
C MET A 3 58.68 55.83 -51.37
N SER A 4 59.24 55.30 -50.28
CA SER A 4 59.22 53.86 -49.98
C SER A 4 57.78 53.37 -49.79
N LYS A 5 57.51 52.16 -50.31
CA LYS A 5 56.21 51.47 -50.16
C LYS A 5 56.13 50.63 -48.88
N ASP A 6 57.18 50.60 -48.08
CA ASP A 6 57.33 49.65 -46.97
C ASP A 6 56.55 50.07 -45.71
N LEU A 7 56.19 51.35 -45.57
CA LEU A 7 55.54 51.87 -44.36
C LEU A 7 54.06 51.47 -44.21
N VAL A 8 53.37 51.16 -45.32
CA VAL A 8 51.92 50.86 -45.29
C VAL A 8 51.65 49.43 -44.82
N VAL A 9 52.58 48.50 -45.06
CA VAL A 9 52.40 47.08 -44.73
C VAL A 9 52.62 46.80 -43.24
N GLN A 10 53.49 47.54 -42.56
CA GLN A 10 53.75 47.29 -41.12
C GLN A 10 52.56 47.61 -40.20
N PHE A 11 51.77 48.67 -40.48
CA PHE A 11 50.64 49.02 -39.60
C PHE A 11 49.47 48.03 -39.67
N GLY A 12 49.30 47.28 -40.76
CA GLY A 12 48.26 46.26 -40.88
C GLY A 12 48.53 45.00 -40.05
N VAL A 13 49.81 44.65 -39.82
CA VAL A 13 50.20 43.39 -39.15
C VAL A 13 50.14 43.49 -37.62
N PHE A 14 50.36 44.68 -37.05
CA PHE A 14 50.38 44.86 -35.59
C PHE A 14 49.01 44.81 -34.90
N HIS A 15 47.88 44.97 -35.62
CA HIS A 15 46.54 44.84 -35.03
C HIS A 15 46.02 43.40 -34.96
N ALA A 16 46.62 42.45 -35.69
CA ALA A 16 46.24 41.03 -35.63
C ALA A 16 46.79 40.28 -34.41
N LEU A 17 47.68 40.91 -33.61
CA LEU A 17 48.40 40.28 -32.50
C LEU A 17 47.97 40.73 -31.09
N LEU A 18 46.99 41.63 -30.97
CA LEU A 18 46.58 42.22 -29.67
C LEU A 18 45.25 41.71 -29.13
N PHE A 19 44.57 40.81 -29.84
CA PHE A 19 43.41 40.09 -29.33
C PHE A 19 43.57 38.59 -29.57
N PRO A 20 44.18 37.84 -28.63
CA PRO A 20 43.81 36.45 -28.43
C PRO A 20 42.37 36.44 -27.90
N GLY A 21 41.42 36.70 -28.81
CA GLY A 21 40.01 36.48 -28.56
C GLY A 21 39.81 35.00 -28.35
N VAL A 22 39.84 34.58 -27.08
CA VAL A 22 39.31 33.29 -26.68
C VAL A 22 37.81 33.39 -26.95
N PHE A 23 37.40 32.99 -28.14
CA PHE A 23 36.00 32.70 -28.44
C PHE A 23 35.61 31.57 -27.49
N GLY A 24 34.97 31.95 -26.39
CA GLY A 24 34.49 31.03 -25.36
C GLY A 24 33.34 30.22 -25.92
N PHE A 25 33.67 29.14 -26.64
CA PHE A 25 32.66 28.20 -27.12
C PHE A 25 32.05 27.51 -25.91
N VAL A 26 30.80 27.86 -25.59
CA VAL A 26 30.01 27.22 -24.54
C VAL A 26 29.66 25.82 -25.04
N PRO A 27 30.23 24.74 -24.46
CA PRO A 27 29.95 23.39 -24.94
C PRO A 27 28.48 23.04 -24.71
N SER A 28 27.93 22.15 -25.54
CA SER A 28 26.56 21.69 -25.37
C SER A 28 26.42 20.68 -24.22
N PRO A 29 25.28 20.63 -23.51
CA PRO A 29 24.97 19.56 -22.57
C PRO A 29 25.13 18.17 -23.18
N THR A 30 25.53 17.19 -22.38
CA THR A 30 25.78 15.80 -22.83
C THR A 30 24.93 14.82 -22.04
N ASN A 31 24.75 13.60 -22.55
CA ASN A 31 23.99 12.52 -21.89
C ASN A 31 22.58 12.94 -21.41
N VAL A 32 21.90 13.81 -22.17
CA VAL A 32 20.54 14.26 -21.83
C VAL A 32 19.59 13.07 -21.81
N SER A 33 18.92 12.87 -20.67
CA SER A 33 18.00 11.76 -20.42
C SER A 33 16.86 12.20 -19.50
N VAL A 34 15.74 11.49 -19.57
CA VAL A 34 14.60 11.71 -18.68
C VAL A 34 14.21 10.40 -18.02
N VAL A 35 13.91 10.47 -16.73
CA VAL A 35 13.25 9.41 -15.97
C VAL A 35 11.81 9.86 -15.77
N CYS A 36 10.86 9.10 -16.31
CA CYS A 36 9.44 9.38 -16.22
C CYS A 36 8.70 8.17 -15.64
N HIS A 37 8.15 8.34 -14.44
CA HIS A 37 7.53 7.26 -13.69
C HIS A 37 6.47 7.84 -12.73
N ASN A 38 5.28 7.24 -12.65
CA ASN A 38 4.14 7.75 -11.84
C ASN A 38 3.79 9.22 -12.09
N PHE A 39 3.89 9.69 -13.35
CA PHE A 39 3.75 11.09 -13.77
C PHE A 39 4.77 12.07 -13.15
N VAL A 40 5.83 11.56 -12.53
CA VAL A 40 7.00 12.32 -12.10
C VAL A 40 8.07 12.22 -13.18
N ASN A 41 8.39 13.35 -13.79
CA ASN A 41 9.26 13.49 -14.95
C ASN A 41 10.49 14.31 -14.58
N VAL A 42 11.65 13.66 -14.44
CA VAL A 42 12.91 14.32 -14.06
C VAL A 42 13.91 14.22 -15.20
N LEU A 43 14.34 15.38 -15.69
CA LEU A 43 15.34 15.57 -16.72
C LEU A 43 16.74 15.61 -16.08
N PHE A 44 17.72 14.95 -16.71
CA PHE A 44 19.12 14.90 -16.30
C PHE A 44 20.05 15.14 -17.48
N TRP A 45 21.17 15.81 -17.25
CA TRP A 45 22.23 15.99 -18.22
C TRP A 45 23.60 16.09 -17.53
N ASN A 46 24.67 15.91 -18.30
CA ASN A 46 26.04 16.09 -17.85
C ASN A 46 26.63 17.36 -18.48
N TYR A 47 27.46 18.05 -17.71
CA TYR A 47 28.23 19.21 -18.19
C TYR A 47 29.66 19.19 -17.66
N SER A 48 30.61 19.55 -18.51
CA SER A 48 32.03 19.58 -18.16
C SER A 48 32.45 21.01 -17.83
N ASN A 49 33.13 21.19 -16.69
CA ASN A 49 33.67 22.48 -16.22
C ASN A 49 32.61 23.60 -16.06
N PRO A 50 31.65 23.46 -15.12
CA PRO A 50 30.70 24.53 -14.84
C PRO A 50 31.39 25.78 -14.27
N THR A 51 31.05 26.95 -14.82
CA THR A 51 31.43 28.26 -14.31
C THR A 51 30.36 28.78 -13.34
N GLU A 52 30.69 29.76 -12.49
CA GLU A 52 29.70 30.37 -11.56
C GLU A 52 28.56 31.11 -12.27
N GLN A 53 28.75 31.47 -13.54
CA GLN A 53 27.75 32.17 -14.37
C GLN A 53 26.92 31.23 -15.25
N LEU A 54 27.27 29.93 -15.27
CA LEU A 54 26.59 28.92 -16.08
C LEU A 54 25.14 28.72 -15.63
N LYS A 55 24.23 28.73 -16.60
CA LYS A 55 22.84 28.28 -16.45
C LYS A 55 22.44 27.37 -17.60
N PHE A 56 21.43 26.57 -17.38
CA PHE A 56 20.80 25.74 -18.39
C PHE A 56 19.38 26.24 -18.63
N GLY A 57 19.11 26.65 -19.87
CA GLY A 57 17.75 26.91 -20.33
C GLY A 57 17.12 25.60 -20.78
N VAL A 58 16.06 25.17 -20.09
CA VAL A 58 15.26 24.00 -20.45
C VAL A 58 13.95 24.47 -21.07
N LYS A 59 13.73 24.15 -22.34
CA LYS A 59 12.44 24.34 -23.02
C LYS A 59 11.72 22.99 -23.10
N VAL A 60 10.55 22.89 -22.50
CA VAL A 60 9.61 21.78 -22.67
C VAL A 60 8.57 22.22 -23.71
N GLU A 61 8.50 21.49 -24.81
CA GLU A 61 7.62 21.74 -25.95
C GLU A 61 6.66 20.54 -26.10
N PRO A 62 5.42 20.67 -25.59
CA PRO A 62 4.32 19.76 -25.90
C PRO A 62 3.97 19.85 -27.40
N TYR A 63 3.24 18.86 -27.93
CA TYR A 63 2.75 18.88 -29.31
C TYR A 63 1.49 19.73 -29.45
N GLU A 64 0.56 19.67 -28.49
CA GLU A 64 -0.73 20.37 -28.60
C GLU A 64 -0.79 21.71 -27.85
N SER A 65 0.09 21.92 -26.87
CA SER A 65 0.02 23.07 -25.95
C SER A 65 1.29 23.95 -25.97
N ALA A 66 1.22 25.12 -25.32
CA ALA A 66 2.27 26.13 -25.39
C ALA A 66 3.57 25.69 -24.69
N SER A 67 4.71 25.84 -25.37
CA SER A 67 6.01 25.48 -24.80
C SER A 67 6.37 26.36 -23.60
N GLN A 68 6.92 25.75 -22.55
CA GLN A 68 7.38 26.43 -21.34
C GLN A 68 8.91 26.40 -21.28
N THR A 69 9.53 27.48 -20.79
CA THR A 69 10.99 27.59 -20.64
C THR A 69 11.35 27.99 -19.22
N VAL A 70 12.35 27.34 -18.65
CA VAL A 70 12.85 27.60 -17.29
C VAL A 70 14.38 27.49 -17.27
N ASP A 71 15.02 28.43 -16.58
CA ASP A 71 16.46 28.44 -16.37
C ASP A 71 16.81 27.81 -15.01
N THR A 72 17.81 26.92 -14.99
CA THR A 72 18.34 26.32 -13.76
C THR A 72 19.87 26.26 -13.77
N PRO A 73 20.57 26.48 -12.64
CA PRO A 73 22.01 26.20 -12.54
C PRO A 73 22.33 24.72 -12.29
N GLN A 74 21.31 23.90 -11.98
CA GLN A 74 21.48 22.47 -11.69
C GLN A 74 21.58 21.66 -12.98
N THR A 75 22.21 20.49 -12.93
CA THR A 75 22.29 19.55 -14.07
C THR A 75 21.13 18.56 -14.11
N TYR A 76 20.05 18.89 -13.42
CA TYR A 76 18.79 18.16 -13.41
C TYR A 76 17.63 19.13 -13.22
N LEU A 77 16.42 18.71 -13.57
CA LEU A 77 15.19 19.48 -13.39
C LEU A 77 13.97 18.57 -13.32
N ASP A 78 13.12 18.77 -12.32
CA ASP A 78 11.76 18.23 -12.34
C ASP A 78 10.91 19.03 -13.35
N ILE A 79 10.44 18.36 -14.39
CA ILE A 79 9.62 18.93 -15.46
C ILE A 79 8.15 18.46 -15.41
N SER A 80 7.73 17.77 -14.35
CA SER A 80 6.38 17.20 -14.20
C SER A 80 5.29 18.26 -14.29
N SER A 81 5.54 19.47 -13.76
CA SER A 81 4.62 20.62 -13.86
C SER A 81 4.42 21.14 -15.29
N TYR A 82 5.39 20.90 -16.18
CA TYR A 82 5.39 21.28 -17.60
C TYR A 82 4.97 20.13 -18.53
N SER A 83 4.80 18.93 -17.98
CA SER A 83 4.50 17.69 -18.73
C SER A 83 3.42 16.86 -18.01
N ARG A 84 2.33 17.55 -17.66
CA ARG A 84 1.19 16.97 -16.92
C ARG A 84 0.24 16.17 -17.81
N ASP A 85 0.13 16.54 -19.08
CA ASP A 85 -0.74 15.84 -20.01
C ASP A 85 -0.05 14.54 -20.42
N ALA A 86 -0.70 13.42 -20.11
CA ALA A 86 -0.13 12.11 -20.36
C ALA A 86 -0.44 11.58 -21.78
N ASP A 87 -1.32 12.24 -22.53
CA ASP A 87 -1.61 11.86 -23.92
C ASP A 87 -0.73 12.64 -24.93
N ASP A 88 -0.01 13.67 -24.46
CA ASP A 88 0.87 14.53 -25.27
C ASP A 88 2.30 13.96 -25.41
N ASP A 89 2.99 14.37 -26.48
CA ASP A 89 4.36 14.02 -26.84
C ASP A 89 5.32 15.19 -26.60
N TYR A 90 6.22 15.05 -25.62
CA TYR A 90 7.10 16.14 -25.21
C TYR A 90 8.45 16.11 -25.92
N PHE A 91 8.78 17.20 -26.60
CA PHE A 91 10.14 17.54 -26.99
C PHE A 91 10.79 18.42 -25.91
N VAL A 92 11.94 17.99 -25.40
CA VAL A 92 12.68 18.77 -24.40
C VAL A 92 14.02 19.18 -24.96
N PHE A 93 14.31 20.48 -24.91
CA PHE A 93 15.56 21.07 -25.36
C PHE A 93 16.34 21.60 -24.16
N VAL A 94 17.62 21.24 -24.05
CA VAL A 94 18.54 21.79 -23.05
C VAL A 94 19.62 22.60 -23.76
N THR A 95 19.78 23.86 -23.36
CA THR A 95 20.82 24.77 -23.84
C THR A 95 21.67 25.22 -22.65
N ALA A 96 22.99 25.30 -22.81
CA ALA A 96 23.88 25.89 -21.82
C ALA A 96 24.11 27.38 -22.14
N HIS A 97 24.18 28.20 -21.10
CA HIS A 97 24.31 29.66 -21.17
C HIS A 97 25.44 30.08 -20.24
N ASP A 98 26.51 30.68 -20.76
CA ASP A 98 27.58 31.27 -19.95
C ASP A 98 27.66 32.77 -20.25
N GLY A 99 27.15 33.59 -19.33
CA GLY A 99 26.95 35.01 -19.54
C GLY A 99 25.96 35.31 -20.68
N GLN A 100 26.48 35.82 -21.81
CA GLN A 100 25.70 36.09 -23.03
C GLN A 100 25.81 34.99 -24.09
N GLU A 101 26.84 34.14 -24.00
CA GLU A 101 27.09 33.07 -24.97
C GLU A 101 26.19 31.86 -24.69
N LYS A 102 25.86 31.11 -25.75
CA LYS A 102 24.97 29.95 -25.68
C LYS A 102 25.53 28.78 -26.46
N SER A 103 25.31 27.57 -25.97
CA SER A 103 25.60 26.34 -26.70
C SER A 103 24.59 26.09 -27.82
N GLU A 104 24.86 25.08 -28.65
CA GLU A 104 23.79 24.44 -29.43
C GLU A 104 22.80 23.74 -28.48
N ASN A 105 21.55 23.58 -28.92
CA ASN A 105 20.53 22.89 -28.17
C ASN A 105 20.63 21.38 -28.34
N VAL A 106 20.46 20.63 -27.25
CA VAL A 106 20.35 19.16 -27.29
C VAL A 106 18.94 18.76 -26.96
N SER A 107 18.32 17.96 -27.83
CA SER A 107 16.92 17.56 -27.70
C SER A 107 16.72 16.08 -27.36
N ILE A 108 15.65 15.80 -26.62
CA ILE A 108 15.11 14.47 -26.40
C ILE A 108 13.58 14.47 -26.59
N ARG A 109 12.98 13.29 -26.74
CA ARG A 109 11.52 13.09 -26.74
C ARG A 109 11.13 11.99 -25.76
N PHE A 110 10.02 12.18 -25.05
CA PHE A 110 9.39 11.17 -24.18
C PHE A 110 7.86 11.30 -24.24
N THR A 111 7.17 10.25 -23.81
CA THR A 111 5.70 10.17 -23.86
C THR A 111 5.14 9.15 -22.87
N TYR A 112 3.92 9.39 -22.41
CA TYR A 112 3.07 8.37 -21.77
C TYR A 112 2.02 7.80 -22.75
N SER A 113 1.82 8.41 -23.93
CA SER A 113 0.73 8.07 -24.84
C SER A 113 0.84 6.68 -25.49
N LYS A 114 -0.27 6.21 -26.06
CA LYS A 114 -0.47 4.88 -26.69
C LYS A 114 0.53 4.56 -27.82
N ASP A 115 1.13 5.59 -28.43
CA ASP A 115 2.18 5.48 -29.47
C ASP A 115 3.55 5.00 -28.93
N TYR A 116 3.67 4.80 -27.60
CA TYR A 116 4.79 4.22 -26.84
C TYR A 116 5.55 3.05 -27.52
N PHE A 117 4.86 2.25 -28.34
CA PHE A 117 5.41 1.05 -28.97
C PHE A 117 6.26 1.30 -30.22
N ASP A 118 6.30 2.52 -30.78
CA ASP A 118 7.25 2.83 -31.84
C ASP A 118 8.64 3.11 -31.25
N GLU A 119 9.41 2.03 -31.06
CA GLU A 119 10.77 2.07 -30.53
C GLU A 119 11.74 2.92 -31.38
N LYS A 120 11.36 3.29 -32.61
CA LYS A 120 12.14 4.20 -33.46
C LYS A 120 11.84 5.67 -33.17
N LYS A 121 10.69 5.99 -32.57
CA LYS A 121 10.29 7.35 -32.19
C LYS A 121 10.63 7.71 -30.74
N HIS A 122 10.47 6.76 -29.79
CA HIS A 122 10.57 7.05 -28.35
C HIS A 122 11.66 6.22 -27.66
N LYS A 123 12.79 6.88 -27.34
CA LYS A 123 13.90 6.28 -26.58
C LYS A 123 13.59 6.15 -25.08
N TYR A 124 12.91 7.14 -24.53
CA TYR A 124 12.57 7.21 -23.12
C TYR A 124 11.13 6.75 -22.93
N LYS A 125 10.97 5.69 -22.14
CA LYS A 125 9.76 4.91 -21.98
C LYS A 125 9.21 5.12 -20.57
N CYS A 126 8.05 5.76 -20.47
CA CYS A 126 7.43 6.06 -19.18
C CYS A 126 6.59 4.88 -18.67
N SER A 127 6.37 4.81 -17.35
CA SER A 127 5.70 3.67 -16.70
C SER A 127 4.95 4.08 -15.44
N LEU A 128 4.06 3.21 -14.98
CA LEU A 128 3.38 3.33 -13.69
C LEU A 128 3.72 2.15 -12.79
N ASP A 129 3.84 2.39 -11.49
CA ASP A 129 3.83 1.34 -10.49
C ASP A 129 2.54 0.52 -10.58
N PHE A 130 2.67 -0.78 -10.32
CA PHE A 130 1.49 -1.63 -10.24
C PHE A 130 0.82 -1.39 -8.87
N PRO A 131 -0.52 -1.24 -8.82
CA PRO A 131 -1.27 -1.07 -7.57
C PRO A 131 -0.87 -2.08 -6.49
N ALA A 132 -0.99 -1.69 -5.22
CA ALA A 132 -0.66 -2.57 -4.10
C ALA A 132 -1.50 -3.85 -4.14
N VAL A 133 -0.84 -4.97 -4.49
CA VAL A 133 -1.50 -6.27 -4.67
C VAL A 133 -1.67 -6.97 -3.32
N ASN A 134 -2.93 -7.23 -2.97
CA ASN A 134 -3.37 -8.13 -1.91
C ASN A 134 -3.59 -9.54 -2.49
N THR A 135 -3.34 -10.56 -1.68
CA THR A 135 -3.44 -11.96 -2.11
C THR A 135 -4.02 -12.84 -1.01
N SER A 136 -5.04 -13.62 -1.33
CA SER A 136 -5.66 -14.59 -0.44
C SER A 136 -5.48 -16.01 -1.02
N VAL A 137 -5.45 -17.03 -0.17
CA VAL A 137 -5.32 -18.43 -0.61
C VAL A 137 -6.39 -19.27 0.05
N HIS A 138 -7.30 -19.80 -0.76
CA HIS A 138 -8.43 -20.60 -0.31
C HIS A 138 -8.44 -21.94 -1.04
N LYS A 139 -8.02 -23.00 -0.31
CA LYS A 139 -7.81 -24.36 -0.84
C LYS A 139 -6.74 -24.36 -1.95
N ASP A 140 -7.17 -24.54 -3.20
CA ASP A 140 -6.32 -24.59 -4.40
C ASP A 140 -6.61 -23.39 -5.34
N VAL A 141 -7.18 -22.31 -4.79
CA VAL A 141 -7.42 -21.03 -5.49
C VAL A 141 -6.61 -19.93 -4.82
N ILE A 142 -5.83 -19.20 -5.61
CA ILE A 142 -5.23 -17.93 -5.21
C ILE A 142 -6.15 -16.82 -5.70
N GLU A 143 -6.64 -16.01 -4.78
CA GLU A 143 -7.35 -14.78 -5.07
C GLU A 143 -6.34 -13.62 -5.06
N VAL A 144 -6.38 -12.79 -6.09
CA VAL A 144 -5.55 -11.61 -6.25
C VAL A 144 -6.46 -10.40 -6.32
N SER A 145 -6.21 -9.38 -5.50
CA SER A 145 -7.00 -8.14 -5.54
C SER A 145 -6.14 -6.90 -5.39
N PHE A 146 -6.52 -5.83 -6.10
CA PHE A 146 -5.81 -4.55 -6.08
C PHE A 146 -6.72 -3.41 -6.57
N GLN A 147 -6.41 -2.17 -6.22
CA GLN A 147 -7.22 -1.00 -6.61
C GLN A 147 -6.99 -0.62 -8.09
N HIS A 148 -8.03 -0.18 -8.80
CA HIS A 148 -7.90 0.30 -10.18
C HIS A 148 -6.94 1.50 -10.27
N ILE A 149 -6.04 1.51 -11.28
CA ILE A 149 -4.95 2.50 -11.40
C ILE A 149 -5.46 3.94 -11.42
N PHE A 150 -6.62 4.19 -12.06
CA PHE A 150 -7.28 5.51 -12.06
C PHE A 150 -7.43 6.10 -10.66
N LEU A 151 -7.83 5.29 -9.67
CA LEU A 151 -8.14 5.77 -8.32
C LEU A 151 -6.89 6.22 -7.54
N LEU A 152 -5.71 5.71 -7.93
CA LEU A 152 -4.42 6.09 -7.35
C LEU A 152 -3.91 7.42 -7.88
N HIS A 153 -3.93 7.62 -9.20
CA HIS A 153 -3.31 8.78 -9.85
C HIS A 153 -4.29 9.88 -10.28
N LYS A 154 -5.58 9.55 -10.46
CA LYS A 154 -6.67 10.46 -10.85
C LYS A 154 -6.36 11.31 -12.09
N GLN A 155 -5.75 10.67 -13.09
CA GLN A 155 -5.50 11.25 -14.42
C GLN A 155 -6.58 10.76 -15.38
N ASP A 156 -7.17 11.64 -16.18
CA ASP A 156 -8.31 11.30 -17.04
C ASP A 156 -7.96 10.26 -18.13
N ILE A 157 -6.70 10.23 -18.61
CA ILE A 157 -6.20 9.20 -19.52
C ILE A 157 -6.32 7.77 -18.93
N LEU A 158 -6.33 7.65 -17.60
CA LEU A 158 -6.43 6.36 -16.89
C LEU A 158 -7.88 5.96 -16.63
N ASN A 159 -8.86 6.77 -17.05
CA ASN A 159 -10.28 6.45 -16.98
C ASN A 159 -10.68 5.47 -18.12
N GLU A 160 -9.93 4.38 -18.24
CA GLU A 160 -10.05 3.34 -19.26
C GLU A 160 -9.96 1.94 -18.62
N GLU A 161 -10.35 0.91 -19.37
CA GLU A 161 -10.21 -0.50 -19.01
C GLU A 161 -8.72 -0.87 -18.77
N PHE A 162 -8.37 -1.20 -17.51
CA PHE A 162 -7.05 -1.74 -17.20
C PHE A 162 -6.94 -3.19 -17.65
N LYS A 163 -6.05 -3.47 -18.61
CA LYS A 163 -5.78 -4.83 -19.11
C LYS A 163 -4.56 -5.37 -18.42
N TYR A 164 -4.70 -6.48 -17.72
CA TYR A 164 -3.60 -7.08 -16.98
C TYR A 164 -3.54 -8.58 -17.16
N THR A 165 -2.34 -9.11 -17.04
CA THR A 165 -2.06 -10.52 -17.16
C THR A 165 -1.40 -11.00 -15.89
N ILE A 166 -1.88 -12.12 -15.36
CA ILE A 166 -1.16 -12.87 -14.34
C ILE A 166 -0.51 -14.10 -14.98
N THR A 167 0.77 -14.30 -14.70
CA THR A 167 1.56 -15.44 -15.18
C THR A 167 2.03 -16.29 -14.00
N HIS A 168 1.83 -17.60 -14.11
CA HIS A 168 2.16 -18.63 -13.13
C HIS A 168 2.52 -19.93 -13.85
N ASP A 169 3.66 -20.56 -13.54
CA ASP A 169 4.10 -21.85 -14.15
C ASP A 169 3.89 -21.92 -15.68
N GLU A 170 4.38 -20.90 -16.40
CA GLU A 170 4.20 -20.68 -17.85
C GLU A 170 2.75 -20.45 -18.32
N GLN A 171 1.74 -20.74 -17.49
CA GLN A 171 0.34 -20.41 -17.75
C GLN A 171 0.13 -18.90 -17.60
N LYS A 172 -0.39 -18.30 -18.68
CA LYS A 172 -0.62 -16.86 -18.80
C LYS A 172 -2.12 -16.61 -18.94
N VAL A 173 -2.74 -15.91 -17.99
CA VAL A 173 -4.18 -15.60 -18.00
C VAL A 173 -4.39 -14.08 -18.09
N LEU A 174 -5.14 -13.67 -19.11
CA LEU A 174 -5.52 -12.27 -19.33
C LEU A 174 -6.81 -11.96 -18.59
N TYR A 175 -6.82 -10.83 -17.90
CA TYR A 175 -7.96 -10.23 -17.22
C TYR A 175 -8.09 -8.78 -17.67
N SER A 176 -9.25 -8.19 -17.42
CA SER A 176 -9.42 -6.74 -17.41
C SER A 176 -10.18 -6.29 -16.17
N CYS A 177 -10.16 -4.99 -15.93
CA CYS A 177 -10.82 -4.33 -14.81
C CYS A 177 -11.26 -2.95 -15.28
N PHE A 178 -12.47 -2.55 -14.92
CA PHE A 178 -13.02 -1.24 -15.23
C PHE A 178 -12.94 -0.29 -14.03
N VAL A 179 -13.10 1.01 -14.28
CA VAL A 179 -12.95 2.05 -13.25
C VAL A 179 -14.06 1.93 -12.21
N GLU A 180 -15.26 1.54 -12.64
CA GLU A 180 -16.46 1.31 -11.82
C GLU A 180 -16.33 0.11 -10.87
N GLU A 181 -15.38 -0.80 -11.11
CA GLU A 181 -15.20 -2.00 -10.28
C GLU A 181 -14.43 -1.70 -8.99
N GLU A 182 -13.77 -0.53 -8.90
CA GLU A 182 -12.88 0.00 -7.85
C GLU A 182 -11.70 -0.89 -7.43
N LEU A 183 -11.99 -2.15 -7.10
CA LEU A 183 -11.09 -3.23 -6.73
C LEU A 183 -11.11 -4.31 -7.82
N CYS A 184 -10.03 -4.40 -8.58
CA CYS A 184 -9.81 -5.46 -9.56
C CYS A 184 -9.57 -6.79 -8.83
N THR A 185 -10.33 -7.83 -9.16
CA THR A 185 -10.18 -9.18 -8.57
C THR A 185 -9.91 -10.23 -9.65
N ALA A 186 -9.04 -11.20 -9.33
CA ALA A 186 -8.72 -12.32 -10.19
C ALA A 186 -8.54 -13.61 -9.37
N GLU A 187 -9.20 -14.69 -9.81
CA GLU A 187 -8.99 -16.04 -9.27
C GLU A 187 -8.03 -16.82 -10.16
N ILE A 188 -7.08 -17.53 -9.53
CA ILE A 188 -6.08 -18.39 -10.17
C ILE A 188 -6.22 -19.78 -9.58
N HIS A 189 -6.74 -20.72 -10.37
CA HIS A 189 -6.85 -22.12 -9.98
C HIS A 189 -5.50 -22.83 -10.15
N LEU A 190 -5.06 -23.52 -9.09
CA LEU A 190 -3.81 -24.27 -9.06
C LEU A 190 -4.05 -25.69 -9.59
N ASN A 191 -3.44 -26.04 -10.72
CA ASN A 191 -3.64 -27.34 -11.39
C ASN A 191 -3.08 -28.54 -10.58
N GLN A 192 -2.21 -28.27 -9.61
CA GLN A 192 -1.66 -29.25 -8.68
C GLN A 192 -1.66 -28.65 -7.27
N SER A 193 -1.78 -29.49 -6.25
CA SER A 193 -1.74 -29.02 -4.86
C SER A 193 -0.31 -28.63 -4.48
N VAL A 194 0.00 -27.34 -4.65
CA VAL A 194 1.23 -26.68 -4.18
C VAL A 194 1.20 -26.40 -2.67
N ALA A 195 0.42 -27.19 -1.91
CA ALA A 195 0.26 -27.03 -0.47
C ALA A 195 1.61 -27.16 0.27
N GLY A 196 2.00 -26.11 0.99
CA GLY A 196 3.31 -26.01 1.64
C GLY A 196 4.43 -25.47 0.75
N GLN A 197 4.13 -25.03 -0.48
CA GLN A 197 5.08 -24.39 -1.40
C GLN A 197 4.77 -22.90 -1.57
N CYS A 198 5.78 -22.14 -1.99
CA CYS A 198 5.62 -20.73 -2.33
C CYS A 198 5.65 -20.52 -3.84
N VAL A 199 4.58 -19.94 -4.35
CA VAL A 199 4.31 -19.62 -5.75
C VAL A 199 4.75 -18.19 -6.05
N ARG A 200 5.40 -17.95 -7.19
CA ARG A 200 5.69 -16.59 -7.68
C ARG A 200 4.74 -16.22 -8.81
N LEU A 201 3.86 -15.25 -8.55
CA LEU A 201 3.06 -14.59 -9.58
C LEU A 201 3.85 -13.44 -10.20
N LYS A 202 3.76 -13.32 -11.52
CA LYS A 202 4.16 -12.12 -12.27
C LYS A 202 2.89 -11.45 -12.79
N LEU A 203 2.69 -10.19 -12.44
CA LEU A 203 1.58 -9.38 -12.93
C LEU A 203 2.12 -8.34 -13.91
N GLU A 204 1.55 -8.26 -15.10
CA GLU A 204 1.91 -7.31 -16.15
C GLU A 204 0.64 -6.63 -16.66
N GLY A 205 0.58 -5.30 -16.52
CA GLY A 205 -0.57 -4.48 -16.82
C GLY A 205 -0.30 -3.43 -17.89
N MET A 206 -1.37 -2.98 -18.53
CA MET A 206 -1.39 -1.89 -19.49
C MET A 206 -2.69 -1.09 -19.35
N ILE A 207 -2.55 0.22 -19.17
CA ILE A 207 -3.67 1.17 -19.15
C ILE A 207 -3.31 2.34 -20.06
N ALA A 208 -4.20 2.70 -20.99
CA ALA A 208 -3.92 3.69 -22.03
C ALA A 208 -2.55 3.54 -22.74
N GLY A 209 -2.08 2.30 -22.94
CA GLY A 209 -0.75 2.01 -23.52
C GLY A 209 0.44 2.15 -22.57
N ILE A 210 0.26 2.73 -21.38
CA ILE A 210 1.29 2.85 -20.34
C ILE A 210 1.49 1.48 -19.66
N PRO A 211 2.71 0.93 -19.61
CA PRO A 211 2.97 -0.34 -18.96
C PRO A 211 3.14 -0.21 -17.44
N SER A 212 2.77 -1.29 -16.76
CA SER A 212 2.96 -1.47 -15.32
C SER A 212 3.27 -2.94 -15.03
N TYR A 213 4.05 -3.26 -14.00
CA TYR A 213 4.35 -4.64 -13.63
C TYR A 213 4.74 -4.81 -12.16
N THR A 214 4.48 -6.00 -11.60
CA THR A 214 4.96 -6.37 -10.26
C THR A 214 5.08 -7.89 -10.10
N TYR A 215 5.65 -8.31 -8.97
CA TYR A 215 5.80 -9.71 -8.58
C TYR A 215 5.26 -9.92 -7.17
N ARG A 216 4.57 -11.04 -6.95
CA ARG A 216 4.14 -11.48 -5.62
C ARG A 216 4.54 -12.93 -5.37
N ASN A 217 5.21 -13.17 -4.25
CA ASN A 217 5.50 -14.50 -3.75
C ASN A 217 4.43 -14.85 -2.71
N ILE A 218 3.73 -15.97 -2.90
CA ILE A 218 2.56 -16.37 -2.13
C ILE A 218 2.79 -17.80 -1.65
N CYS A 219 2.84 -18.00 -0.33
CA CYS A 219 3.01 -19.34 0.23
C CYS A 219 1.66 -19.97 0.51
N VAL A 220 1.34 -21.06 -0.18
CA VAL A 220 0.09 -21.80 0.00
C VAL A 220 0.20 -22.58 1.30
N PRO A 221 -0.65 -22.33 2.32
CA PRO A 221 -0.57 -23.03 3.58
C PRO A 221 -0.75 -24.53 3.35
N GLN A 222 0.10 -25.34 3.99
CA GLN A 222 -0.06 -26.78 3.94
C GLN A 222 -1.41 -27.13 4.58
N GLN A 223 -2.35 -27.68 3.81
CA GLN A 223 -3.60 -28.18 4.37
C GLN A 223 -3.27 -29.33 5.33
N THR A 224 -3.22 -29.03 6.62
CA THR A 224 -3.35 -30.07 7.65
C THR A 224 -4.67 -30.78 7.35
N PRO A 225 -4.68 -32.11 7.15
CA PRO A 225 -5.95 -32.79 6.90
C PRO A 225 -6.90 -32.44 8.04
N GLU A 226 -8.10 -31.94 7.73
CA GLU A 226 -9.12 -31.79 8.74
C GLU A 226 -9.33 -33.18 9.35
N THR A 227 -8.80 -33.38 10.56
CA THR A 227 -8.84 -34.67 11.24
C THR A 227 -10.31 -35.05 11.32
N ASP A 228 -10.72 -36.09 10.58
CA ASP A 228 -12.13 -36.35 10.29
C ASP A 228 -12.93 -36.52 11.59
N LYS A 229 -13.53 -35.40 12.02
CA LYS A 229 -14.26 -35.30 13.29
C LYS A 229 -15.46 -36.24 13.22
N THR A 230 -16.01 -36.45 12.03
CA THR A 230 -17.07 -37.42 11.73
C THR A 230 -16.62 -38.85 12.06
N GLY A 231 -15.44 -39.27 11.59
CA GLY A 231 -14.85 -40.58 11.90
C GLY A 231 -14.60 -40.79 13.40
N ILE A 232 -14.08 -39.77 14.09
CA ILE A 232 -13.84 -39.84 15.55
C ILE A 232 -15.16 -39.87 16.34
N ILE A 233 -16.14 -39.04 15.97
CA ILE A 233 -17.47 -39.02 16.59
C ILE A 233 -18.21 -40.34 16.35
N ALA A 234 -18.13 -40.90 15.14
CA ALA A 234 -18.69 -42.21 14.80
C ALA A 234 -18.03 -43.34 15.61
N ALA A 235 -16.70 -43.31 15.78
CA ALA A 235 -15.97 -44.26 16.61
C ALA A 235 -16.35 -44.15 18.10
N LEU A 236 -16.55 -42.94 18.63
CA LEU A 236 -16.99 -42.72 20.02
C LEU A 236 -18.43 -43.18 20.25
N LEU A 237 -19.35 -42.88 19.32
CA LEU A 237 -20.77 -43.31 19.42
C LEU A 237 -20.91 -44.84 19.23
N GLY A 238 -20.21 -45.42 18.26
CA GLY A 238 -20.20 -46.87 18.03
C GLY A 238 -19.52 -47.64 19.16
N GLY A 239 -18.35 -47.18 19.61
CA GLY A 239 -17.65 -47.78 20.75
C GLY A 239 -18.45 -47.68 22.05
N GLY A 240 -18.99 -46.50 22.35
CA GLY A 240 -19.79 -46.25 23.55
C GLY A 240 -21.06 -47.11 23.62
N THR A 241 -21.77 -47.27 22.50
CA THR A 241 -22.97 -48.14 22.46
C THR A 241 -22.63 -49.61 22.64
N ILE A 242 -21.55 -50.13 22.02
CA ILE A 242 -21.10 -51.51 22.21
C ILE A 242 -20.73 -51.77 23.69
N VAL A 243 -19.98 -50.86 24.31
CA VAL A 243 -19.60 -50.98 25.73
C VAL A 243 -20.84 -50.96 26.65
N LEU A 244 -21.83 -50.11 26.36
CA LEU A 244 -23.12 -50.09 27.07
C LEU A 244 -23.86 -51.44 26.98
N PHE A 245 -23.93 -52.07 25.80
CA PHE A 245 -24.55 -53.38 25.65
C PHE A 245 -23.80 -54.48 26.42
N ILE A 246 -22.46 -54.43 26.47
CA ILE A 246 -21.65 -55.38 27.27
C ILE A 246 -21.94 -55.18 28.77
N ILE A 247 -21.97 -53.95 29.27
CA ILE A 247 -22.28 -53.64 30.68
C ILE A 247 -23.70 -54.11 31.02
N MET A 248 -24.70 -53.80 30.19
CA MET A 248 -26.08 -54.26 30.39
C MET A 248 -26.19 -55.78 30.39
N GLY A 249 -25.45 -56.48 29.51
CA GLY A 249 -25.36 -57.93 29.50
C GLY A 249 -24.75 -58.49 30.79
N PHE A 250 -23.66 -57.90 31.29
CA PHE A 250 -23.04 -58.29 32.56
C PHE A 250 -23.96 -58.04 33.77
N VAL A 251 -24.60 -56.88 33.84
CA VAL A 251 -25.57 -56.56 34.91
C VAL A 251 -26.75 -57.54 34.87
N TRP A 252 -27.28 -57.86 33.69
CA TRP A 252 -28.35 -58.84 33.52
C TRP A 252 -27.91 -60.26 33.94
N LEU A 253 -26.68 -60.68 33.60
CA LEU A 253 -26.12 -61.97 34.05
C LEU A 253 -25.94 -62.01 35.57
N LEU A 254 -25.49 -60.92 36.20
CA LEU A 254 -25.39 -60.80 37.64
C LEU A 254 -26.78 -60.87 38.31
N TRP A 255 -27.76 -60.11 37.83
CA TRP A 255 -29.16 -60.19 38.27
C TRP A 255 -29.76 -61.58 38.10
N ARG A 256 -29.49 -62.27 36.98
CA ARG A 256 -29.95 -63.64 36.71
C ARG A 256 -29.29 -64.69 37.60
N LYS A 257 -28.07 -64.42 38.09
CA LYS A 257 -27.36 -65.28 39.05
C LYS A 257 -27.83 -65.02 40.48
N TRP A 258 -28.09 -63.76 40.85
CA TRP A 258 -28.55 -63.36 42.18
C TRP A 258 -30.03 -63.69 42.41
N SER A 259 -30.88 -63.64 41.37
CA SER A 259 -32.29 -64.09 41.44
C SER A 259 -32.47 -65.61 41.57
N LYS A 260 -31.38 -66.39 41.50
CA LYS A 260 -31.35 -67.82 41.81
C LYS A 260 -30.86 -68.14 43.23
N ILE A 261 -30.55 -67.13 44.05
CA ILE A 261 -30.31 -67.32 45.47
C ILE A 261 -31.68 -67.57 46.14
N PRO A 262 -31.88 -68.69 46.85
CA PRO A 262 -33.15 -68.94 47.53
C PRO A 262 -33.40 -67.89 48.61
N LYS A 263 -34.68 -67.57 48.86
CA LYS A 263 -35.09 -66.62 49.91
C LYS A 263 -34.41 -66.99 51.23
N MET A 264 -33.70 -66.02 51.82
CA MET A 264 -33.03 -66.16 53.11
C MET A 264 -34.04 -66.66 54.17
N PRO A 265 -33.71 -67.71 54.95
CA PRO A 265 -34.65 -68.25 55.93
C PRO A 265 -34.89 -67.23 57.06
N GLN A 266 -36.16 -67.08 57.40
CA GLN A 266 -36.67 -66.15 58.40
C GLN A 266 -36.39 -66.68 59.82
N GLY A 267 -35.13 -66.64 60.23
CA GLY A 267 -34.70 -67.24 61.49
C GLY A 267 -33.28 -66.85 61.89
N LEU A 268 -33.11 -65.63 62.38
CA LEU A 268 -32.09 -65.23 63.39
C LEU A 268 -32.40 -63.80 63.91
N TRP A 269 -33.61 -63.62 64.40
CA TRP A 269 -33.98 -62.51 65.29
C TRP A 269 -34.14 -63.10 66.70
N CYS A 270 -33.13 -62.95 67.57
CA CYS A 270 -33.27 -62.68 69.02
C CYS A 270 -31.97 -62.91 69.83
N VAL A 271 -31.68 -61.93 70.72
CA VAL A 271 -30.99 -62.07 72.03
C VAL A 271 -29.49 -62.43 71.94
N ILE A 272 -28.55 -61.63 72.46
CA ILE A 272 -28.45 -61.17 73.86
C ILE A 272 -28.37 -59.63 74.01
N SER A 273 -28.97 -59.13 75.10
CA SER A 273 -28.93 -57.73 75.57
C SER A 273 -28.38 -57.64 76.99
N ARG A 274 -27.56 -56.62 77.29
CA ARG A 274 -27.11 -56.06 78.60
C ARG A 274 -25.91 -55.12 78.35
N GLN A 275 -25.61 -54.02 79.04
CA GLN A 275 -26.24 -53.17 80.09
C GLN A 275 -25.35 -51.87 80.15
N SER A 276 -25.68 -50.68 80.69
CA SER A 276 -26.72 -50.19 81.62
C SER A 276 -27.06 -48.69 81.39
N HIS A 277 -27.87 -48.12 82.29
CA HIS A 277 -28.24 -46.70 82.51
C HIS A 277 -27.05 -45.71 82.63
N THR A 278 -27.20 -44.38 82.43
CA THR A 278 -27.89 -43.44 83.37
C THR A 278 -28.05 -42.01 82.78
N MET A 279 -29.29 -41.45 82.80
CA MET A 279 -29.76 -40.04 83.01
C MET A 279 -28.98 -38.80 82.46
N LEU A 280 -29.56 -37.62 82.10
CA LEU A 280 -30.85 -36.92 82.38
C LEU A 280 -31.13 -35.82 81.29
N VAL A 281 -32.41 -35.48 81.03
CA VAL A 281 -33.00 -34.10 80.80
C VAL A 281 -32.48 -33.20 79.64
N SER A 282 -33.30 -32.49 78.84
CA SER A 282 -34.78 -32.45 78.64
C SER A 282 -35.19 -31.77 77.31
N GLN A 283 -36.41 -32.07 76.85
CA GLN A 283 -37.26 -31.32 75.90
C GLN A 283 -37.64 -29.89 76.44
N PRO A 284 -38.40 -29.00 75.73
CA PRO A 284 -39.28 -29.23 74.56
C PRO A 284 -39.24 -28.20 73.39
N GLU A 285 -40.02 -28.53 72.35
CA GLU A 285 -40.47 -27.74 71.18
C GLU A 285 -41.90 -27.21 71.47
N PRO A 286 -42.33 -25.98 71.05
CA PRO A 286 -43.15 -25.84 69.82
C PRO A 286 -43.18 -24.48 69.05
N THR A 287 -43.31 -24.61 67.71
CA THR A 287 -44.17 -23.93 66.71
C THR A 287 -44.52 -22.41 66.68
N ASP A 288 -44.47 -21.87 65.44
CA ASP A 288 -45.40 -20.94 64.74
C ASP A 288 -45.20 -19.39 64.64
N ILE A 289 -45.09 -18.95 63.36
CA ILE A 289 -45.69 -17.78 62.66
C ILE A 289 -45.17 -16.33 62.90
N CYS A 290 -44.75 -15.68 61.79
CA CYS A 290 -44.40 -14.25 61.61
C CYS A 290 -45.63 -13.30 61.76
N PRO A 291 -45.49 -12.00 62.16
CA PRO A 291 -45.10 -10.94 61.20
C PRO A 291 -44.47 -9.59 61.73
N VAL A 292 -43.84 -8.84 60.80
CA VAL A 292 -43.75 -7.34 60.64
C VAL A 292 -43.08 -6.41 61.71
N THR A 293 -41.91 -5.90 61.31
CA THR A 293 -41.39 -4.48 61.28
C THR A 293 -41.61 -3.46 62.42
N SER A 294 -40.50 -2.95 62.99
CA SER A 294 -40.16 -1.53 63.30
C SER A 294 -38.88 -1.47 64.19
N GLN A 295 -37.97 -0.48 64.20
CA GLN A 295 -37.81 0.86 63.57
C GLN A 295 -36.35 1.07 63.10
N GLY A 296 -36.10 2.13 62.32
CA GLY A 296 -34.75 2.56 61.88
C GLY A 296 -34.22 3.82 62.62
N PRO A 297 -33.65 4.82 61.90
CA PRO A 297 -32.25 5.24 62.07
C PRO A 297 -32.12 6.71 62.55
N PRO A 298 -30.92 7.36 62.60
CA PRO A 298 -30.11 7.82 61.45
C PRO A 298 -28.59 7.56 61.70
N SER A 299 -27.56 8.11 61.04
CA SER A 299 -27.39 9.26 60.12
C SER A 299 -26.05 9.17 59.35
N SER A 300 -26.11 9.23 58.00
CA SER A 300 -25.49 10.26 57.12
C SER A 300 -23.95 10.58 57.26
N PRO A 301 -23.34 11.49 56.45
CA PRO A 301 -22.04 11.20 55.83
C PRO A 301 -20.97 12.27 56.15
N ASN A 302 -19.87 12.27 55.37
CA ASN A 302 -19.17 13.53 55.08
C ASN A 302 -18.91 13.60 53.57
N GLU A 303 -19.62 14.50 52.90
CA GLU A 303 -19.17 15.14 51.65
C GLU A 303 -18.35 16.38 52.04
N GLU A 304 -17.34 16.72 51.22
CA GLU A 304 -16.93 18.06 50.77
C GLU A 304 -15.55 17.92 50.11
N ASP A 305 -15.21 18.57 49.00
CA ASP A 305 -15.96 19.58 48.23
C ASP A 305 -15.82 19.27 46.72
N GLY A 306 -16.82 19.68 45.94
CA GLY A 306 -16.84 19.54 44.49
C GLY A 306 -17.34 20.82 43.85
N LYS A 307 -16.79 21.20 42.69
CA LYS A 307 -17.35 22.31 41.93
C LYS A 307 -17.25 22.16 40.42
N THR A 308 -18.26 21.54 39.85
CA THR A 308 -18.73 21.90 38.51
C THR A 308 -19.65 23.10 38.65
N VAL A 309 -19.29 24.23 38.02
CA VAL A 309 -20.25 25.29 37.68
C VAL A 309 -20.24 25.44 36.18
N SER A 310 -21.32 24.98 35.56
CA SER A 310 -21.77 25.53 34.29
C SER A 310 -22.54 26.82 34.57
N THR A 311 -22.08 27.95 34.07
CA THR A 311 -22.95 29.10 33.84
C THR A 311 -22.55 29.76 32.54
N LEU A 312 -23.57 29.97 31.71
CA LEU A 312 -23.53 30.60 30.41
C LEU A 312 -24.14 31.99 30.62
N ASP A 313 -23.36 33.02 30.33
CA ASP A 313 -23.76 34.40 29.99
C ASP A 313 -22.46 35.05 29.49
N ASP A 314 -22.29 35.35 28.20
CA ASP A 314 -23.02 36.31 27.37
C ASP A 314 -22.68 37.77 27.72
N THR A 315 -22.04 38.46 26.78
CA THR A 315 -21.89 39.92 26.78
C THR A 315 -21.73 40.41 25.35
N VAL A 316 -22.88 40.65 24.73
CA VAL A 316 -23.09 41.38 23.48
C VAL A 316 -22.55 42.83 23.56
N VAL A 317 -21.79 43.23 22.53
CA VAL A 317 -21.56 44.61 22.01
C VAL A 317 -21.11 44.38 20.53
N ASP A 318 -21.89 44.50 19.46
CA ASP A 318 -22.93 45.48 19.04
C ASP A 318 -22.34 46.91 18.92
N LEU A 319 -22.31 47.62 17.79
CA LEU A 319 -22.90 47.45 16.46
C LEU A 319 -22.25 48.50 15.52
N THR A 320 -21.99 48.19 14.24
CA THR A 320 -22.13 49.19 13.17
C THR A 320 -22.52 48.51 11.85
N GLU A 321 -23.41 49.18 11.12
CA GLU A 321 -24.27 48.71 10.03
C GLU A 321 -23.77 49.20 8.65
N VAL A 322 -24.55 48.93 7.57
CA VAL A 322 -24.42 49.44 6.18
C VAL A 322 -23.38 48.69 5.30
N SER A 323 -23.70 48.15 4.11
CA SER A 323 -24.97 48.04 3.36
C SER A 323 -24.99 46.82 2.42
N GLU A 324 -26.19 46.39 2.06
CA GLU A 324 -26.48 45.42 0.98
C GLU A 324 -26.19 46.02 -0.41
N GLU A 325 -25.55 45.27 -1.31
CA GLU A 325 -25.86 45.21 -2.75
C GLU A 325 -25.49 43.80 -3.27
N ASP A 326 -26.34 43.21 -4.12
CA ASP A 326 -26.24 41.83 -4.60
C ASP A 326 -25.10 41.61 -5.61
N MET A 327 -24.43 40.44 -5.54
CA MET A 327 -23.88 39.79 -6.74
C MET A 327 -23.63 38.28 -6.52
N ASP A 328 -24.41 37.46 -7.23
CA ASP A 328 -24.10 36.05 -7.47
C ASP A 328 -22.79 35.92 -8.26
N CYS A 329 -21.86 35.09 -7.78
CA CYS A 329 -20.96 34.29 -8.61
C CYS A 329 -20.57 33.02 -7.84
N GLU A 330 -20.69 31.87 -8.50
CA GLU A 330 -20.16 30.59 -7.98
C GLU A 330 -18.65 30.70 -7.79
N ASP A 331 -18.13 30.27 -6.65
CA ASP A 331 -16.68 30.12 -6.48
C ASP A 331 -16.30 28.85 -5.70
N SER A 332 -15.09 28.37 -5.97
CA SER A 332 -14.70 26.98 -5.81
C SER A 332 -14.32 26.61 -4.37
N GLU A 333 -14.86 25.49 -3.85
CA GLU A 333 -14.29 24.86 -2.65
C GLU A 333 -12.93 24.22 -2.96
N GLY A 334 -11.87 25.00 -2.74
CA GLY A 334 -10.51 24.50 -2.72
C GLY A 334 -10.25 23.62 -1.50
N PHE A 335 -10.25 22.29 -1.68
CA PHE A 335 -9.69 21.35 -0.72
C PHE A 335 -8.32 20.83 -1.18
N GLY A 336 -7.27 21.55 -0.79
CA GLY A 336 -5.92 21.01 -0.81
C GLY A 336 -5.81 19.86 0.19
N ARG A 337 -5.79 18.62 -0.31
CA ARG A 337 -5.35 17.45 0.46
C ARG A 337 -4.00 16.99 -0.07
N SER A 338 -3.01 16.99 0.80
CA SER A 338 -1.75 16.27 0.58
C SER A 338 -2.06 14.81 0.31
N SER A 339 -1.45 14.23 -0.73
CA SER A 339 -1.35 12.78 -0.82
C SER A 339 -0.31 12.32 0.20
N ASP A 340 -0.75 11.57 1.20
CA ASP A 340 0.13 10.90 2.17
C ASP A 340 0.81 9.69 1.52
N TYR A 341 1.60 9.95 0.47
CA TYR A 341 2.39 8.95 -0.24
C TYR A 341 3.79 8.93 0.36
N ASP A 342 4.03 7.97 1.27
CA ASP A 342 5.30 7.83 1.97
C ASP A 342 6.37 7.21 1.05
N SER A 343 6.92 8.06 0.18
CA SER A 343 8.15 7.79 -0.56
C SER A 343 9.32 7.71 0.42
N PRO A 344 10.08 6.61 0.49
CA PRO A 344 11.23 6.50 1.40
C PRO A 344 12.34 7.47 0.97
N LYS A 345 12.43 8.62 1.64
CA LYS A 345 13.37 9.72 1.32
C LYS A 345 14.81 9.55 1.85
N PHE A 346 15.17 8.37 2.37
CA PHE A 346 16.50 8.13 2.94
C PHE A 346 17.27 7.04 2.19
N LEU A 347 18.52 7.35 1.83
CA LEU A 347 19.51 6.37 1.42
C LEU A 347 19.78 5.42 2.59
N GLN A 348 19.45 4.16 2.41
CA GLN A 348 19.75 3.12 3.39
C GLN A 348 21.25 2.76 3.31
N GLU A 349 21.97 3.01 4.40
CA GLU A 349 23.41 2.80 4.47
C GLU A 349 23.72 1.29 4.48
N MET A 350 24.36 0.78 3.42
CA MET A 350 24.60 -0.65 3.22
C MET A 350 25.89 -1.13 3.90
N ASN A 351 25.84 -2.32 4.52
CA ASN A 351 27.04 -2.94 5.08
C ASN A 351 27.97 -3.50 3.98
N PRO A 352 29.30 -3.56 4.21
CA PRO A 352 30.24 -4.10 3.23
C PRO A 352 29.99 -5.60 2.98
N GLY A 353 29.38 -5.92 1.84
CA GLY A 353 29.05 -7.30 1.44
C GLY A 353 27.57 -7.53 1.10
N ASP A 354 26.69 -6.56 1.35
CA ASP A 354 25.29 -6.67 0.94
C ASP A 354 25.13 -6.38 -0.56
N SER A 355 24.55 -7.31 -1.31
CA SER A 355 24.35 -7.17 -2.77
C SER A 355 22.87 -6.95 -3.08
N THR A 356 22.46 -5.68 -3.19
CA THR A 356 21.15 -5.35 -3.73
C THR A 356 21.10 -5.70 -5.22
N GLU A 357 20.31 -6.71 -5.62
CA GLU A 357 19.88 -6.84 -7.01
C GLU A 357 19.00 -5.64 -7.36
N GLY A 358 19.60 -4.61 -7.96
CA GLY A 358 18.89 -3.37 -8.32
C GLY A 358 17.74 -3.65 -9.30
N TYR A 359 16.57 -3.08 -8.99
CA TYR A 359 15.43 -3.07 -9.90
C TYR A 359 15.74 -2.19 -11.11
N GLY A 360 16.08 -2.83 -12.22
CA GLY A 360 16.33 -2.20 -13.51
C GLY A 360 16.59 -3.25 -14.59
N PRO A 361 16.27 -2.98 -15.87
CA PRO A 361 16.47 -3.95 -16.95
C PRO A 361 17.96 -4.20 -17.16
N ARG A 362 18.41 -5.44 -16.92
CA ARG A 362 19.76 -5.88 -17.27
C ARG A 362 19.91 -5.85 -18.81
N PRO A 363 20.95 -5.21 -19.37
CA PRO A 363 21.25 -5.34 -20.79
C PRO A 363 21.62 -6.80 -21.11
N PRO A 364 21.35 -7.28 -22.35
CA PRO A 364 21.76 -8.62 -22.76
C PRO A 364 23.29 -8.73 -22.72
N VAL A 365 23.77 -9.84 -22.14
CA VAL A 365 25.18 -10.23 -22.21
C VAL A 365 25.47 -10.72 -23.63
N LEU A 366 26.53 -10.18 -24.24
CA LEU A 366 27.05 -10.57 -25.56
C LEU A 366 27.87 -11.87 -25.48
#